data_AF-A0A354I200-F1
#
_entry.id   AF-A0A354I200-F1
#
_cell.length_a   1.000
_cell.length_b   1.000
_cell.length_c   1.000
_cell.angle_alpha   90.00
_cell.angle_beta   90.00
_cell.angle_gamma   90.00
#
_symmetry.space_group_name_H-M   'P 1'
#
loop_
_entity.id
_entity.type
_entity.pdbx_description
1 polymer ?
#
loop_
_entity_poly.entity_id
_entity_poly.type
_entity_poly.pdbx_seq_one_letter_code
_entity_poly.pdbx_strand_id
1 'polypeptide(L)'
;MKLSVPHIVQYQGSKRKLAPQILQYIPKKFNRLIEPFSGMAAISIATAYQQRAKEFIINDLNPDIISVIQSATESPNVLIDAYTEVWQEQFTFNGGSEAHFYKVRDDFNNGERKASYMLYLLARCVKGSVRYNAEGGFNQSPDKRRNGTSPQTMRNNIYGISLLLNGKTRFYSKDFREILEMAKTGDIIYMDPPYQGVSNVRDHRYIAGLSYEEFVLAIEELCKRNIDFLISYDGALGDKTYGADLPSELNLIKINLNAGLSTQALYLGKRIETIEALYVTPNLLDNVKLDKEACYQSELKFV
;
A
#
# COMPACT_ATOMS: atom_id res chain seq x y z
N MET A 1 22.07 -15.39 -3.91
CA MET A 1 21.40 -14.14 -3.48
C MET A 1 20.07 -14.52 -2.83
N LYS A 2 19.79 -14.06 -1.61
CA LYS A 2 18.44 -14.19 -1.03
C LYS A 2 17.51 -13.26 -1.82
N LEU A 3 16.57 -13.82 -2.57
CA LEU A 3 15.52 -13.04 -3.24
C LEU A 3 14.61 -12.45 -2.15
N SER A 4 14.51 -11.12 -2.11
CA SER A 4 13.59 -10.40 -1.24
C SER A 4 12.43 -9.87 -2.08
N VAL A 5 11.25 -9.75 -1.49
CA VAL A 5 10.08 -9.22 -2.19
C VAL A 5 10.37 -7.77 -2.61
N PRO A 6 10.33 -7.45 -3.92
CA PRO A 6 10.64 -6.11 -4.38
C PRO A 6 9.58 -5.12 -3.91
N HIS A 7 9.91 -3.83 -3.91
CA HIS A 7 8.98 -2.76 -3.62
C HIS A 7 9.39 -1.49 -4.35
N ILE A 8 8.43 -0.68 -4.78
CA ILE A 8 8.74 0.54 -5.55
C ILE A 8 9.50 1.53 -4.67
N VAL A 9 8.85 1.97 -3.59
CA VAL A 9 9.35 3.04 -2.72
C VAL A 9 8.81 2.86 -1.32
N GLN A 10 9.46 3.49 -0.34
CA GLN A 10 8.92 3.59 1.01
C GLN A 10 7.61 4.36 0.98
N TYR A 11 6.57 3.79 1.59
CA TYR A 11 5.24 4.37 1.62
C TYR A 11 4.62 4.19 3.00
N GLN A 12 4.16 5.27 3.60
CA GLN A 12 3.50 5.21 4.90
C GLN A 12 2.22 4.37 4.81
N GLY A 13 2.00 3.49 5.80
CA GLY A 13 0.86 2.57 5.79
C GLY A 13 1.08 1.30 4.96
N SER A 14 2.21 1.19 4.25
CA SER A 14 2.53 0.00 3.45
C SER A 14 2.51 -1.28 4.28
N LYS A 15 1.71 -2.23 3.82
CA LYS A 15 1.52 -3.54 4.46
C LYS A 15 2.65 -4.53 4.16
N ARG A 16 3.78 -4.08 3.61
CA ARG A 16 4.96 -4.92 3.35
C ARG A 16 5.28 -5.81 4.54
N LYS A 17 5.56 -5.23 5.72
CA LYS A 17 5.91 -5.98 6.93
C LYS A 17 4.84 -6.96 7.41
N LEU A 18 3.57 -6.67 7.16
CA LEU A 18 2.43 -7.48 7.55
C LEU A 18 2.03 -8.52 6.50
N ALA A 19 2.42 -8.34 5.24
CA ALA A 19 2.11 -9.25 4.14
C ALA A 19 2.41 -10.72 4.47
N PRO A 20 3.53 -11.09 5.12
CA PRO A 20 3.79 -12.46 5.56
C PRO A 20 2.68 -13.06 6.43
N GLN A 21 2.16 -12.27 7.38
CA GLN A 21 1.10 -12.68 8.31
C GLN A 21 -0.26 -12.68 7.61
N ILE A 22 -0.58 -11.65 6.83
CA ILE A 22 -1.83 -11.55 6.07
C ILE A 22 -1.96 -12.74 5.09
N LEU A 23 -0.89 -13.07 4.38
CA LEU A 23 -0.85 -14.18 3.42
C LEU A 23 -0.99 -15.57 4.07
N GLN A 24 -0.99 -15.69 5.40
CA GLN A 24 -1.31 -16.96 6.05
C GLN A 24 -2.80 -17.31 5.89
N TYR A 25 -3.66 -16.29 5.78
CA TYR A 25 -5.11 -16.42 5.69
C TYR A 25 -5.64 -16.37 4.24
N ILE A 26 -4.73 -16.41 3.27
CA ILE A 26 -5.05 -16.47 1.84
C ILE A 26 -4.65 -17.86 1.32
N PRO A 27 -5.47 -18.54 0.50
CA PRO A 27 -5.10 -19.78 -0.18
C PRO A 27 -3.76 -19.71 -0.92
N LYS A 28 -3.11 -20.87 -1.08
CA LYS A 28 -1.83 -20.95 -1.82
C LYS A 28 -2.00 -20.73 -3.32
N LYS A 29 -3.19 -20.98 -3.86
CA LYS A 29 -3.55 -20.74 -5.27
C LYS A 29 -4.99 -20.26 -5.35
N PHE A 30 -5.23 -19.20 -6.12
CA PHE A 30 -6.56 -18.67 -6.41
C PHE A 30 -6.53 -17.91 -7.74
N ASN A 31 -7.69 -17.46 -8.21
CA ASN A 31 -7.79 -16.87 -9.55
C ASN A 31 -7.21 -15.46 -9.60
N ARG A 32 -7.80 -14.54 -8.83
CA ARG A 32 -7.52 -13.11 -8.94
C ARG A 32 -7.54 -12.43 -7.59
N LEU A 33 -6.56 -11.56 -7.35
CA LEU A 33 -6.54 -10.66 -6.21
C LEU A 33 -7.03 -9.27 -6.61
N ILE A 34 -7.89 -8.66 -5.80
CA ILE A 34 -8.41 -7.31 -5.99
C ILE A 34 -7.99 -6.46 -4.80
N GLU A 35 -7.28 -5.35 -5.03
CA GLU A 35 -6.93 -4.34 -4.02
C GLU A 35 -7.62 -3.00 -4.35
N PRO A 36 -8.79 -2.68 -3.74
CA PRO A 36 -9.46 -1.40 -3.94
C PRO A 36 -8.70 -0.19 -3.37
N PHE A 37 -7.84 -0.43 -2.37
CA PHE A 37 -7.04 0.57 -1.64
C PHE A 37 -5.57 0.15 -1.63
N SER A 38 -4.99 -0.05 -2.81
CA SER A 38 -3.69 -0.70 -2.96
C SER A 38 -2.51 0.08 -2.39
N GLY A 39 -2.57 1.42 -2.32
CA GLY A 39 -1.40 2.24 -2.06
C GLY A 39 -0.26 1.89 -3.02
N MET A 40 0.87 1.39 -2.53
CA MET A 40 1.99 0.88 -3.35
C MET A 40 1.90 -0.62 -3.67
N ALA A 41 0.70 -1.22 -3.62
CA ALA A 41 0.39 -2.60 -4.00
C ALA A 41 1.22 -3.67 -3.28
N ALA A 42 1.49 -3.47 -1.99
CA ALA A 42 2.36 -4.35 -1.21
C ALA A 42 1.84 -5.80 -1.15
N ILE A 43 0.51 -6.00 -1.04
CA ILE A 43 -0.08 -7.33 -0.98
C ILE A 43 -0.11 -7.98 -2.37
N SER A 44 -0.43 -7.25 -3.44
CA SER A 44 -0.33 -7.77 -4.81
C SER A 44 1.08 -8.23 -5.15
N ILE A 45 2.09 -7.41 -4.84
CA ILE A 45 3.50 -7.78 -5.11
C ILE A 45 3.90 -9.02 -4.31
N ALA A 46 3.54 -9.10 -3.02
CA ALA A 46 3.84 -10.27 -2.19
C ALA A 46 3.09 -11.54 -2.65
N THR A 47 1.84 -11.40 -3.08
CA THR A 47 1.00 -12.47 -3.63
C THR A 47 1.55 -13.00 -4.95
N ALA A 48 1.95 -12.10 -5.85
CA ALA A 48 2.58 -12.43 -7.12
C ALA A 48 3.94 -13.11 -6.92
N TYR A 49 4.75 -12.61 -5.97
CA TYR A 49 6.04 -13.20 -5.61
C TYR A 49 5.90 -14.64 -5.12
N GLN A 50 4.85 -14.94 -4.35
CA GLN A 50 4.51 -16.31 -3.93
C GLN A 50 3.70 -17.10 -4.98
N GLN A 51 3.48 -16.51 -6.16
CA GLN A 51 2.75 -17.08 -7.30
C GLN A 51 1.35 -17.58 -6.93
N ARG A 52 0.65 -16.89 -6.02
CA ARG A 52 -0.64 -17.38 -5.51
C ARG A 52 -1.84 -17.03 -6.40
N ALA A 53 -1.82 -15.87 -7.04
CA ALA A 53 -2.88 -15.42 -7.95
C ALA A 53 -2.40 -15.43 -9.42
N LYS A 54 -3.33 -15.61 -10.35
CA LYS A 54 -3.08 -15.53 -11.80
C LYS A 54 -3.25 -14.11 -12.32
N GLU A 55 -4.21 -13.38 -11.77
CA GLU A 55 -4.56 -12.02 -12.18
C GLU A 55 -4.62 -11.07 -10.98
N PHE A 56 -4.47 -9.78 -11.25
CA PHE A 56 -4.50 -8.71 -10.25
C PHE A 56 -5.35 -7.54 -10.74
N ILE A 57 -6.16 -6.99 -9.84
CA ILE A 57 -6.77 -5.66 -10.00
C ILE A 57 -6.19 -4.77 -8.92
N ILE A 58 -5.49 -3.72 -9.33
CA ILE A 58 -4.86 -2.74 -8.44
C ILE A 58 -5.59 -1.41 -8.64
N ASN A 59 -6.20 -0.91 -7.57
CA ASN A 59 -6.86 0.38 -7.53
C ASN A 59 -6.38 1.21 -6.36
N ASP A 60 -6.37 2.52 -6.55
CA ASP A 60 -6.30 3.51 -5.50
C ASP A 60 -7.06 4.73 -6.00
N LEU A 61 -7.70 5.49 -5.12
CA LEU A 61 -8.39 6.71 -5.54
C LEU A 61 -7.40 7.74 -6.12
N ASN A 62 -6.11 7.59 -5.80
CA ASN A 62 -5.05 8.47 -6.22
C ASN A 62 -4.46 8.08 -7.59
N PRO A 63 -4.74 8.84 -8.66
CA PRO A 63 -4.26 8.51 -10.00
C PRO A 63 -2.75 8.62 -10.12
N ASP A 64 -2.11 9.50 -9.34
CA ASP A 64 -0.67 9.68 -9.40
C ASP A 64 0.06 8.45 -8.83
N ILE A 65 -0.48 7.86 -7.77
CA ILE A 65 0.03 6.61 -7.19
C ILE A 65 -0.13 5.46 -8.18
N ILE A 66 -1.30 5.34 -8.80
CA ILE A 66 -1.57 4.31 -9.80
C ILE A 66 -0.67 4.46 -11.02
N SER A 67 -0.42 5.69 -11.47
CA SER A 67 0.49 5.98 -12.59
C SER A 67 1.90 5.45 -12.33
N VAL A 68 2.38 5.52 -11.08
CA VAL A 68 3.70 5.00 -10.69
C VAL A 68 3.72 3.48 -10.77
N ILE A 69 2.74 2.80 -10.19
CA ILE A 69 2.69 1.32 -10.17
C ILE A 69 2.51 0.78 -11.59
N GLN A 70 1.61 1.38 -12.36
CA GLN A 70 1.37 1.02 -13.75
C GLN A 70 2.64 1.22 -14.59
N SER A 71 3.30 2.39 -14.50
CA SER A 71 4.55 2.64 -15.23
C SER A 71 5.67 1.69 -14.82
N ALA A 72 5.79 1.37 -13.53
CA ALA A 72 6.76 0.39 -13.02
C ALA A 72 6.47 -1.02 -13.54
N THR A 73 5.21 -1.34 -13.83
CA THR A 73 4.79 -2.66 -14.29
C THR A 73 4.91 -2.80 -15.81
N GLU A 74 4.34 -1.86 -16.55
CA GLU A 74 4.12 -1.96 -18.01
C GLU A 74 5.24 -1.31 -18.83
N SER A 75 5.93 -0.30 -18.29
CA SER A 75 6.97 0.46 -18.99
C SER A 75 8.19 0.74 -18.09
N PRO A 76 8.81 -0.30 -17.50
CA PRO A 76 9.83 -0.14 -16.47
C PRO A 76 11.02 0.71 -16.91
N ASN A 77 11.52 0.51 -18.14
CA ASN A 77 12.68 1.27 -18.65
C ASN A 77 12.38 2.77 -18.73
N VAL A 78 11.21 3.13 -19.24
CA VAL A 78 10.78 4.53 -19.38
C VAL A 78 10.71 5.20 -18.01
N LEU A 79 10.11 4.53 -17.02
CA LEU A 79 10.03 5.07 -15.66
C LEU A 79 11.42 5.19 -15.02
N ILE A 80 12.29 4.20 -15.20
CA ILE A 80 13.65 4.18 -14.63
C ILE A 80 14.48 5.32 -15.22
N ASP A 81 14.46 5.50 -16.54
CA ASP A 81 15.26 6.54 -17.21
C ASP A 81 14.79 7.93 -16.81
N ALA A 82 13.47 8.18 -16.84
CA ALA A 82 12.89 9.45 -16.40
C ALA A 82 13.10 9.72 -14.90
N TYR A 83 13.04 8.69 -14.04
CA TYR A 83 13.40 8.81 -12.62
C TYR A 83 14.88 9.13 -12.45
N THR A 84 15.75 8.49 -13.23
CA THR A 84 17.20 8.70 -13.16
C THR A 84 17.55 10.14 -13.52
N GLU A 85 16.92 10.69 -14.56
CA GLU A 85 17.11 12.08 -14.99
C GLU A 85 16.77 13.08 -13.86
N VAL A 86 15.52 13.06 -13.36
CA VAL A 86 15.11 13.95 -12.25
C VAL A 86 15.92 13.71 -10.97
N TRP A 87 16.37 12.48 -10.73
CA TRP A 87 17.23 12.18 -9.59
C TRP A 87 18.63 12.76 -9.75
N GLN A 88 19.21 12.77 -10.95
CA GLN A 88 20.54 13.33 -11.20
C GLN A 88 20.53 14.86 -11.26
N GLU A 89 19.48 15.47 -11.80
CA GLU A 89 19.31 16.93 -11.87
C GLU A 89 19.50 17.61 -10.50
N GLN A 90 19.12 16.94 -9.41
CA GLN A 90 19.24 17.48 -8.06
C GLN A 90 20.68 17.84 -7.65
N PHE A 91 21.70 17.24 -8.28
CA PHE A 91 23.11 17.46 -7.96
C PHE A 91 23.74 18.61 -8.73
N THR A 92 23.11 19.03 -9.83
CA THR A 92 23.58 20.14 -10.68
C THR A 92 22.65 21.35 -10.62
N PHE A 93 21.50 21.23 -9.93
CA PHE A 93 20.53 22.31 -9.81
C PHE A 93 21.07 23.53 -9.04
N ASN A 94 20.89 24.71 -9.63
CA ASN A 94 21.24 25.97 -9.00
C ASN A 94 20.35 26.21 -7.76
N GLY A 95 20.95 26.32 -6.58
CA GLY A 95 20.24 26.32 -5.29
C GLY A 95 20.29 24.99 -4.53
N GLY A 96 20.91 23.97 -5.14
CA GLY A 96 21.18 22.68 -4.51
C GLY A 96 19.99 21.74 -4.48
N SER A 97 20.21 20.55 -3.91
CA SER A 97 19.26 19.45 -4.02
C SER A 97 17.93 19.76 -3.30
N GLU A 98 17.92 20.46 -2.18
CA GLU A 98 16.68 20.84 -1.48
C GLU A 98 15.81 21.76 -2.35
N ALA A 99 16.40 22.78 -2.98
CA ALA A 99 15.68 23.67 -3.90
C ALA A 99 15.14 22.89 -5.11
N HIS A 100 15.90 21.92 -5.64
CA HIS A 100 15.43 21.04 -6.71
C HIS A 100 14.18 20.25 -6.32
N PHE A 101 14.10 19.73 -5.08
CA PHE A 101 12.90 19.02 -4.63
C PHE A 101 11.67 19.92 -4.65
N TYR A 102 11.80 21.16 -4.19
CA TYR A 102 10.70 22.11 -4.20
C TYR A 102 10.29 22.49 -5.62
N LYS A 103 11.25 22.72 -6.53
CA LYS A 103 10.97 22.91 -7.96
C LYS A 103 10.16 21.74 -8.54
N VAL A 104 10.59 20.49 -8.34
CA VAL A 104 9.87 19.31 -8.87
C VAL A 104 8.48 19.19 -8.26
N ARG A 105 8.33 19.49 -6.97
CA ARG A 105 7.03 19.49 -6.29
C ARG A 105 6.09 20.54 -6.87
N ASP A 106 6.60 21.74 -7.11
CA ASP A 106 5.82 22.85 -7.60
C ASP A 106 5.41 22.59 -9.07
N ASP A 107 6.32 22.10 -9.92
CA ASP A 107 5.99 21.67 -11.29
C ASP A 107 4.93 20.55 -11.30
N PHE A 108 5.09 19.56 -10.42
CA PHE A 108 4.12 18.47 -10.26
C PHE A 108 2.73 19.01 -9.88
N ASN A 109 2.66 19.89 -8.88
CA ASN A 109 1.42 20.52 -8.44
C ASN A 109 0.81 21.44 -9.52
N ASN A 110 1.64 22.04 -10.37
CA ASN A 110 1.24 22.92 -11.47
C ASN A 110 0.87 22.18 -12.77
N GLY A 111 0.81 20.85 -12.76
CA GLY A 111 0.27 20.06 -13.85
C GLY A 111 1.24 19.08 -14.51
N GLU A 112 2.54 19.09 -14.16
CA GLU A 112 3.50 18.08 -14.63
C GLU A 112 3.34 16.76 -13.85
N ARG A 113 2.16 16.13 -13.97
CA ARG A 113 1.75 14.89 -13.27
C ARG A 113 2.44 13.64 -13.84
N LYS A 114 3.76 13.68 -13.98
CA LYS A 114 4.61 12.58 -14.45
C LYS A 114 4.80 11.55 -13.32
N ALA A 115 4.70 10.26 -13.65
CA ALA A 115 4.96 9.17 -12.70
C ALA A 115 6.38 9.25 -12.11
N SER A 116 7.39 9.66 -12.90
CA SER A 116 8.77 9.86 -12.41
C SER A 116 8.88 10.96 -11.35
N TYR A 117 8.09 12.04 -11.48
CA TYR A 117 8.07 13.14 -10.50
C TYR A 117 7.41 12.68 -9.20
N MET A 118 6.25 12.02 -9.27
CA MET A 118 5.63 11.43 -8.08
C MET A 118 6.59 10.43 -7.40
N LEU A 119 7.22 9.53 -8.16
CA LEU A 119 8.18 8.56 -7.62
C LEU A 119 9.39 9.24 -6.95
N TYR A 120 9.93 10.30 -7.56
CA TYR A 120 10.99 11.11 -6.99
C TYR A 120 10.58 11.78 -5.68
N LEU A 121 9.41 12.41 -5.65
CA LEU A 121 8.85 13.05 -4.46
C LEU A 121 8.65 12.04 -3.32
N LEU A 122 8.09 10.87 -3.62
CA LEU A 122 7.90 9.78 -2.65
C LEU A 122 9.22 9.22 -2.12
N ALA A 123 10.19 9.02 -3.01
CA ALA A 123 11.50 8.47 -2.62
C ALA A 123 12.27 9.41 -1.72
N ARG A 124 12.01 10.72 -1.84
CA ARG A 124 12.78 11.76 -1.16
C ARG A 124 12.05 12.43 0.00
N CYS A 125 10.72 12.34 0.09
CA CYS A 125 10.00 12.97 1.19
C CYS A 125 10.29 12.32 2.55
N VAL A 126 10.07 13.09 3.60
CA VAL A 126 10.21 12.60 4.98
C VAL A 126 9.30 11.40 5.20
N LYS A 127 9.89 10.28 5.66
CA LYS A 127 9.20 9.02 6.02
C LYS A 127 8.40 8.35 4.89
N GLY A 128 8.53 8.77 3.63
CA GLY A 128 7.70 8.23 2.54
C GLY A 128 6.21 8.48 2.77
N SER A 129 5.85 9.50 3.55
CA SER A 129 4.46 9.83 3.87
C SER A 129 3.92 10.82 2.84
N VAL A 130 2.78 10.50 2.25
CA VAL A 130 2.08 11.44 1.37
C VAL A 130 1.19 12.35 2.21
N ARG A 131 1.16 13.64 1.85
CA ARG A 131 0.18 14.60 2.34
C ARG A 131 -0.22 15.51 1.19
N TYR A 132 -1.49 15.89 1.19
CA TYR A 132 -2.06 16.82 0.23
C TYR A 132 -2.59 18.04 0.97
N ASN A 133 -2.42 19.22 0.34
CA ASN A 133 -3.07 20.44 0.80
C ASN A 133 -4.56 20.44 0.39
N ALA A 134 -5.31 21.46 0.80
CA ALA A 134 -6.74 21.59 0.45
C ALA A 134 -7.03 21.70 -1.07
N GLU A 135 -6.01 22.03 -1.88
CA GLU A 135 -6.10 22.12 -3.34
C GLU A 135 -5.71 20.80 -4.03
N GLY A 136 -5.42 19.74 -3.26
CA GLY A 136 -5.01 18.43 -3.79
C GLY A 136 -3.55 18.38 -4.25
N GLY A 137 -2.74 19.40 -3.97
CA GLY A 137 -1.31 19.45 -4.25
C GLY A 137 -0.48 18.70 -3.21
N PHE A 138 0.55 17.98 -3.64
CA PHE A 138 1.49 17.31 -2.76
C PHE A 138 2.19 18.32 -1.84
N ASN A 139 2.13 18.10 -0.52
CA ASN A 139 2.53 19.07 0.50
C ASN A 139 3.49 18.47 1.54
N GLN A 140 4.58 17.84 1.08
CA GLN A 140 5.66 17.37 1.96
C GLN A 140 6.96 18.10 1.72
N SER A 141 7.86 17.98 2.70
CA SER A 141 9.24 18.46 2.64
C SER A 141 10.20 17.30 2.34
N PRO A 142 11.38 17.58 1.75
CA PRO A 142 12.39 16.56 1.51
C PRO A 142 13.00 16.07 2.82
N ASP A 143 13.39 14.80 2.87
CA ASP A 143 14.26 14.29 3.93
C ASP A 143 15.68 14.81 3.73
N LYS A 144 16.10 15.76 4.56
CA LYS A 144 17.42 16.42 4.45
C LYS A 144 18.60 15.48 4.71
N ARG A 145 18.36 14.26 5.20
CA ARG A 145 19.42 13.28 5.53
C ARG A 145 19.76 12.37 4.35
N ARG A 146 18.95 12.36 3.29
CA ARG A 146 19.11 11.44 2.15
C ARG A 146 18.64 12.08 0.83
N ASN A 147 19.22 11.64 -0.28
CA ASN A 147 18.83 12.10 -1.63
C ASN A 147 17.75 11.22 -2.28
N GLY A 148 17.03 10.43 -1.49
CA GLY A 148 16.10 9.39 -1.95
C GLY A 148 16.79 8.09 -2.39
N THR A 149 16.02 7.17 -2.97
CA THR A 149 16.51 5.86 -3.43
C THR A 149 17.40 6.03 -4.67
N SER A 150 18.57 5.38 -4.70
CA SER A 150 19.45 5.48 -5.88
C SER A 150 18.79 4.86 -7.12
N PRO A 151 19.06 5.36 -8.34
CA PRO A 151 18.53 4.80 -9.57
C PRO A 151 18.84 3.30 -9.75
N GLN A 152 20.00 2.83 -9.28
CA GLN A 152 20.36 1.42 -9.40
C GLN A 152 19.51 0.52 -8.48
N THR A 153 19.23 0.94 -7.25
CA THR A 153 18.32 0.20 -6.36
C THR A 153 16.89 0.24 -6.90
N MET A 154 16.45 1.42 -7.38
CA MET A 154 15.13 1.62 -7.97
C MET A 154 14.92 0.69 -9.19
N ARG A 155 15.90 0.62 -10.08
CA ARG A 155 15.93 -0.26 -11.25
C ARG A 155 15.67 -1.72 -10.89
N ASN A 156 16.42 -2.26 -9.92
CA ASN A 156 16.27 -3.66 -9.51
C ASN A 156 14.86 -3.97 -8.99
N ASN A 157 14.30 -3.06 -8.19
CA ASN A 157 12.95 -3.21 -7.65
C ASN A 157 11.87 -3.11 -8.73
N ILE A 158 11.96 -2.11 -9.61
CA ILE A 158 11.00 -1.89 -10.70
C ILE A 158 10.99 -3.09 -11.66
N TYR A 159 12.16 -3.61 -12.06
CA TYR A 159 12.21 -4.82 -12.89
C TYR A 159 11.61 -6.03 -12.17
N GLY A 160 11.91 -6.22 -10.89
CA GLY A 160 11.31 -7.29 -10.09
C GLY A 160 9.78 -7.21 -10.09
N ILE A 161 9.21 -6.01 -9.98
CA ILE A 161 7.76 -5.79 -9.99
C ILE A 161 7.17 -6.03 -11.38
N SER A 162 7.81 -5.51 -12.42
CA SER A 162 7.39 -5.76 -13.81
C SER A 162 7.35 -7.25 -14.12
N LEU A 163 8.39 -8.02 -13.73
CA LEU A 163 8.41 -9.48 -13.92
C LEU A 163 7.27 -10.20 -13.19
N LEU A 164 6.82 -9.68 -12.04
CA LEU A 164 5.76 -10.29 -11.25
C LEU A 164 4.35 -9.97 -11.79
N LEU A 165 4.12 -8.72 -12.21
CA LEU A 165 2.78 -8.18 -12.44
C LEU A 165 2.44 -7.91 -13.91
N ASN A 166 3.43 -7.75 -14.79
CA ASN A 166 3.20 -7.41 -16.20
C ASN A 166 2.42 -8.52 -16.92
N GLY A 167 1.46 -8.11 -17.77
CA GLY A 167 0.57 -9.00 -18.50
C GLY A 167 -0.52 -9.70 -17.65
N LYS A 168 -0.57 -9.45 -16.33
CA LYS A 168 -1.53 -10.09 -15.40
C LYS A 168 -2.36 -9.09 -14.60
N THR A 169 -2.04 -7.80 -14.71
CA THR A 169 -2.56 -6.76 -13.82
C THR A 169 -3.40 -5.76 -14.59
N ARG A 170 -4.50 -5.32 -13.99
CA ARG A 170 -5.31 -4.19 -14.46
C ARG A 170 -5.25 -3.08 -13.42
N PHE A 171 -5.01 -1.86 -13.89
CA PHE A 171 -4.86 -0.67 -13.06
C PHE A 171 -6.09 0.23 -13.18
N TYR A 172 -6.57 0.74 -12.06
CA TYR A 172 -7.70 1.66 -12.01
C TYR A 172 -7.44 2.79 -11.01
N SER A 173 -8.06 3.94 -11.25
CA SER A 173 -8.15 5.03 -10.29
C SER A 173 -9.62 5.43 -10.14
N LYS A 174 -10.38 4.60 -9.44
CA LYS A 174 -11.84 4.69 -9.28
C LYS A 174 -12.24 4.63 -7.82
N ASP A 175 -13.50 4.99 -7.56
CA ASP A 175 -14.11 4.73 -6.27
C ASP A 175 -14.10 3.22 -5.97
N PHE A 176 -13.83 2.86 -4.72
CA PHE A 176 -13.69 1.46 -4.32
C PHE A 176 -14.96 0.65 -4.61
N ARG A 177 -16.15 1.26 -4.54
CA ARG A 177 -17.43 0.61 -4.83
C ARG A 177 -17.47 0.04 -6.25
N GLU A 178 -17.03 0.82 -7.23
CA GLU A 178 -16.93 0.38 -8.63
C GLU A 178 -15.97 -0.81 -8.79
N ILE A 179 -14.91 -0.87 -7.98
CA ILE A 179 -13.94 -1.98 -8.02
C ILE A 179 -14.52 -3.24 -7.38
N LEU A 180 -15.25 -3.10 -6.27
CA LEU A 180 -15.92 -4.22 -5.60
C LEU A 180 -17.02 -4.86 -6.47
N GLU A 181 -17.65 -4.10 -7.36
CA GLU A 181 -18.60 -4.63 -8.35
C GLU A 181 -17.93 -5.60 -9.34
N MET A 182 -16.64 -5.42 -9.63
CA MET A 182 -15.90 -6.29 -10.57
C MET A 182 -15.61 -7.70 -10.00
N ALA A 183 -15.78 -7.88 -8.69
CA ALA A 183 -15.49 -9.14 -8.01
C ALA A 183 -16.46 -10.26 -8.41
N LYS A 184 -15.93 -11.47 -8.53
CA LYS A 184 -16.69 -12.70 -8.81
C LYS A 184 -16.32 -13.76 -7.79
N THR A 185 -17.21 -14.74 -7.59
CA THR A 185 -16.92 -15.88 -6.70
C THR A 185 -15.59 -16.53 -7.08
N GLY A 186 -14.73 -16.76 -6.08
CA GLY A 186 -13.37 -17.28 -6.26
C GLY A 186 -12.29 -16.20 -6.43
N ASP A 187 -12.67 -14.93 -6.58
CA ASP A 187 -11.75 -13.81 -6.35
C ASP A 187 -11.53 -13.61 -4.84
N ILE A 188 -10.38 -13.03 -4.49
CA ILE A 188 -10.10 -12.59 -3.13
C ILE A 188 -9.86 -11.09 -3.16
N ILE A 189 -10.52 -10.36 -2.26
CA ILE A 189 -10.33 -8.92 -2.11
C ILE A 189 -9.48 -8.65 -0.87
N TYR A 190 -8.42 -7.87 -1.02
CA TYR A 190 -7.68 -7.32 0.12
C TYR A 190 -7.95 -5.83 0.23
N MET A 191 -8.43 -5.38 1.39
CA MET A 191 -8.78 -3.99 1.65
C MET A 191 -7.92 -3.43 2.79
N ASP A 192 -7.34 -2.26 2.54
CA ASP A 192 -6.61 -1.46 3.53
C ASP A 192 -7.13 0.00 3.45
N PRO A 193 -8.39 0.22 3.85
CA PRO A 193 -9.04 1.52 3.69
C PRO A 193 -8.38 2.61 4.54
N PRO A 194 -8.62 3.89 4.22
CA PRO A 194 -8.27 4.99 5.11
C PRO A 194 -8.84 4.78 6.53
N TYR A 195 -7.97 4.86 7.53
CA TYR A 195 -8.31 4.72 8.94
C TYR A 195 -9.33 5.78 9.43
N GLN A 196 -10.09 5.48 10.49
CA GLN A 196 -11.09 6.42 11.00
C GLN A 196 -10.43 7.67 11.59
N GLY A 197 -10.97 8.85 11.28
CA GLY A 197 -10.51 10.13 11.86
C GLY A 197 -9.23 10.73 11.25
N VAL A 198 -8.71 10.17 10.15
CA VAL A 198 -7.48 10.68 9.49
C VAL A 198 -7.74 11.56 8.26
N SER A 199 -9.01 11.70 7.85
CA SER A 199 -9.45 12.41 6.64
C SER A 199 -9.86 13.86 6.89
N ASN A 200 -10.35 14.20 8.10
CA ASN A 200 -10.86 15.55 8.44
C ASN A 200 -9.80 16.44 9.08
N VAL A 201 -8.59 16.47 8.52
CA VAL A 201 -7.47 17.31 9.01
C VAL A 201 -6.93 18.20 7.89
N ARG A 202 -6.39 19.38 8.26
CA ARG A 202 -5.91 20.41 7.32
C ARG A 202 -4.92 19.87 6.26
N ASP A 203 -4.07 18.91 6.66
CA ASP A 203 -3.19 18.16 5.76
C ASP A 203 -3.59 16.67 5.78
N HIS A 204 -4.42 16.26 4.82
CA HIS A 204 -4.95 14.90 4.75
C HIS A 204 -3.96 13.93 4.11
N ARG A 205 -3.97 12.69 4.60
CA ARG A 205 -3.12 11.58 4.09
C ARG A 205 -3.70 10.86 2.87
N TYR A 206 -5.00 11.03 2.65
CA TYR A 206 -5.76 10.41 1.57
C TYR A 206 -6.51 11.49 0.82
N ILE A 207 -6.61 11.37 -0.51
CA ILE A 207 -7.25 12.38 -1.37
C ILE A 207 -8.73 12.58 -1.03
N ALA A 208 -9.39 11.56 -0.49
CA ALA A 208 -10.73 11.68 0.07
C ALA A 208 -10.84 10.88 1.37
N GLY A 209 -11.78 11.29 2.22
CA GLY A 209 -12.23 10.48 3.34
C GLY A 209 -13.09 9.31 2.89
N LEU A 210 -13.26 8.33 3.77
CA LEU A 210 -14.15 7.20 3.59
C LEU A 210 -15.23 7.27 4.67
N SER A 211 -16.51 7.25 4.26
CA SER A 211 -17.63 7.10 5.19
C SER A 211 -17.62 5.67 5.75
N TYR A 212 -17.70 5.55 7.08
CA TYR A 212 -17.74 4.24 7.73
C TYR A 212 -19.01 3.49 7.35
N GLU A 213 -20.16 4.18 7.32
CA GLU A 213 -21.45 3.61 6.97
C GLU A 213 -21.47 3.11 5.53
N GLU A 214 -20.95 3.89 4.58
CA GLU A 214 -20.86 3.46 3.18
C GLU A 214 -19.91 2.28 3.00
N PHE A 215 -18.80 2.25 3.77
CA PHE A 215 -17.87 1.14 3.73
C PHE A 215 -18.54 -0.15 4.25
N VAL A 216 -19.21 -0.10 5.39
CA VAL A 216 -19.96 -1.24 5.96
C VAL A 216 -21.00 -1.76 4.98
N LEU A 217 -21.79 -0.89 4.35
CA LEU A 217 -22.79 -1.30 3.34
C LEU A 217 -22.15 -2.04 2.15
N ALA A 218 -20.98 -1.59 1.71
CA ALA A 218 -20.25 -2.28 0.64
C ALA A 218 -19.75 -3.67 1.08
N ILE A 219 -19.33 -3.82 2.34
CA ILE A 219 -18.93 -5.11 2.90
C ILE A 219 -20.13 -6.07 3.02
N GLU A 220 -21.29 -5.58 3.47
CA GLU A 220 -22.53 -6.37 3.51
C GLU A 220 -22.88 -6.95 2.14
N GLU A 221 -22.70 -6.16 1.08
CA GLU A 221 -22.97 -6.61 -0.29
C GLU A 221 -22.00 -7.70 -0.74
N LEU A 222 -20.71 -7.61 -0.38
CA LEU A 222 -19.75 -8.68 -0.63
C LEU A 222 -20.13 -9.97 0.11
N CYS A 223 -20.58 -9.86 1.37
CA CYS A 223 -21.08 -11.00 2.16
C CYS A 223 -22.29 -11.65 1.49
N LYS A 224 -23.28 -10.87 1.02
CA LYS A 224 -24.46 -11.37 0.30
C LYS A 224 -24.10 -12.09 -1.00
N ARG A 225 -23.05 -11.61 -1.69
CA ARG A 225 -22.52 -12.21 -2.93
C ARG A 225 -21.58 -13.38 -2.70
N ASN A 226 -21.32 -13.76 -1.44
CA ASN A 226 -20.38 -14.81 -1.04
C ASN A 226 -18.98 -14.61 -1.69
N ILE A 227 -18.47 -13.38 -1.59
CA ILE A 227 -17.12 -13.02 -2.05
C ILE A 227 -16.16 -13.07 -0.87
N ASP A 228 -15.00 -13.68 -1.08
CA ASP A 228 -13.96 -13.76 -0.06
C ASP A 228 -13.12 -12.50 0.02
N PHE A 229 -12.87 -12.05 1.25
CA PHE A 229 -12.08 -10.85 1.46
C PHE A 229 -11.38 -10.82 2.81
N LEU A 230 -10.37 -9.95 2.89
CA LEU A 230 -9.66 -9.58 4.09
C LEU A 230 -9.63 -8.06 4.21
N ILE A 231 -9.82 -7.54 5.42
CA ILE A 231 -9.76 -6.10 5.72
C ILE A 231 -8.73 -5.90 6.83
N SER A 232 -7.66 -5.18 6.52
CA SER A 232 -6.77 -4.63 7.53
C SER A 232 -7.34 -3.32 8.02
N TYR A 233 -7.64 -3.22 9.31
CA TYR A 233 -8.32 -2.07 9.91
C TYR A 233 -7.60 -1.57 11.16
N ASP A 234 -8.06 -0.43 11.69
CA ASP A 234 -7.50 0.14 12.93
C ASP A 234 -7.49 -0.92 14.05
N GLY A 235 -6.37 -1.00 14.75
CA GLY A 235 -6.17 -1.93 15.84
C GLY A 235 -5.82 -1.22 17.15
N ALA A 236 -4.97 -1.85 17.96
CA ALA A 236 -4.62 -1.34 19.29
C ALA A 236 -3.15 -0.92 19.40
N LEU A 237 -2.89 0.11 20.20
CA LEU A 237 -1.56 0.46 20.69
C LEU A 237 -1.51 0.28 22.20
N GLY A 238 -0.96 -0.83 22.66
CA GLY A 238 -1.09 -1.23 24.07
C GLY A 238 -2.57 -1.34 24.45
N ASP A 239 -2.98 -0.66 25.53
CA ASP A 239 -4.37 -0.69 26.02
C ASP A 239 -5.33 0.23 25.25
N LYS A 240 -4.84 0.99 24.26
CA LYS A 240 -5.67 1.92 23.47
C LYS A 240 -6.10 1.29 22.16
N THR A 241 -7.39 1.04 21.99
CA THR A 241 -8.02 0.71 20.71
C THR A 241 -8.31 1.98 19.91
N TYR A 242 -8.02 1.97 18.61
CA TYR A 242 -8.40 3.05 17.69
C TYR A 242 -9.51 2.56 16.76
N GLY A 243 -10.44 3.46 16.41
CA GLY A 243 -11.57 3.16 15.53
C GLY A 243 -12.67 2.31 16.16
N ALA A 244 -13.82 2.25 15.49
CA ALA A 244 -14.89 1.29 15.79
C ALA A 244 -14.62 -0.04 15.08
N ASP A 245 -14.91 -1.15 15.75
CA ASP A 245 -14.88 -2.47 15.13
C ASP A 245 -15.92 -2.58 14.01
N LEU A 246 -15.71 -3.51 13.08
CA LEU A 246 -16.73 -3.82 12.08
C LEU A 246 -17.94 -4.50 12.75
N PRO A 247 -19.17 -4.29 12.23
CA PRO A 247 -20.37 -4.86 12.84
C PRO A 247 -20.30 -6.39 12.96
N SER A 248 -20.69 -6.90 14.12
CA SER A 248 -20.66 -8.35 14.41
C SER A 248 -21.57 -9.17 13.49
N GLU A 249 -22.60 -8.53 12.95
CA GLU A 249 -23.59 -9.04 12.02
C GLU A 249 -22.97 -9.47 10.69
N LEU A 250 -21.78 -8.96 10.35
CA LEU A 250 -21.01 -9.37 9.18
C LEU A 250 -20.37 -10.76 9.33
N ASN A 251 -20.39 -11.33 10.54
CA ASN A 251 -19.81 -12.65 10.86
C ASN A 251 -18.35 -12.82 10.41
N LEU A 252 -17.57 -11.74 10.46
CA LEU A 252 -16.14 -11.76 10.14
C LEU A 252 -15.31 -12.24 11.31
N ILE A 253 -14.22 -12.94 11.01
CA ILE A 253 -13.28 -13.41 12.02
C ILE A 253 -12.20 -12.35 12.20
N LYS A 254 -12.12 -11.79 13.41
CA LYS A 254 -11.12 -10.78 13.78
C LYS A 254 -9.86 -11.47 14.29
N ILE A 255 -8.73 -11.14 13.67
CA ILE A 255 -7.39 -11.67 13.98
C ILE A 255 -6.48 -10.49 14.30
N ASN A 256 -5.72 -10.60 15.39
CA ASN A 256 -4.76 -9.57 15.79
C ASN A 256 -3.38 -9.87 15.17
N LEU A 257 -2.89 -8.98 14.33
CA LEU A 257 -1.56 -9.06 13.72
C LEU A 257 -0.57 -8.19 14.49
N ASN A 258 0.64 -8.70 14.73
CA ASN A 258 1.70 -7.90 15.32
C ASN A 258 2.36 -7.04 14.23
N ALA A 259 2.08 -5.73 14.23
CA ALA A 259 2.66 -4.74 13.31
C ALA A 259 4.02 -4.20 13.76
N GLY A 260 4.56 -4.74 14.86
CA GLY A 260 5.85 -4.40 15.43
C GLY A 260 5.79 -3.26 16.44
N LEU A 261 6.96 -2.77 16.84
CA LEU A 261 7.05 -1.70 17.83
C LEU A 261 6.58 -0.36 17.26
N SER A 262 5.78 0.36 18.06
CA SER A 262 5.35 1.71 17.72
C SER A 262 6.53 2.66 17.66
N THR A 263 6.73 3.26 16.49
CA THR A 263 7.80 4.25 16.28
C THR A 263 7.62 5.47 17.18
N GLN A 264 6.37 5.87 17.45
CA GLN A 264 6.07 7.00 18.34
C GLN A 264 6.35 6.65 19.80
N ALA A 265 5.97 5.44 20.25
CA ALA A 265 6.29 4.99 21.60
C ALA A 265 7.81 4.86 21.80
N LEU A 266 8.52 4.32 20.81
CA LEU A 266 9.98 4.22 20.84
C LEU A 266 10.67 5.58 20.93
N TYR A 267 10.17 6.58 20.20
CA TYR A 267 10.66 7.96 20.30
C TYR A 267 10.48 8.54 21.71
N LEU A 268 9.45 8.10 22.42
CA LEU A 268 9.17 8.45 23.82
C LEU A 268 9.83 7.48 24.84
N GLY A 269 10.77 6.63 24.40
CA GLY A 269 11.49 5.68 25.26
C GLY A 269 10.69 4.46 25.71
N LYS A 270 9.51 4.22 25.14
CA LYS A 270 8.63 3.09 25.49
C LYS A 270 8.66 2.00 24.42
N ARG A 271 8.64 0.72 24.83
CA ARG A 271 8.54 -0.43 23.92
C ARG A 271 7.10 -0.95 23.93
N ILE A 272 6.27 -0.39 23.05
CA ILE A 272 4.86 -0.77 22.92
C ILE A 272 4.66 -1.40 21.55
N GLU A 273 4.06 -2.58 21.52
CA GLU A 273 3.67 -3.25 20.28
C GLU A 273 2.42 -2.59 19.69
N THR A 274 2.39 -2.56 18.35
CA THR A 274 1.25 -2.10 17.58
C THR A 274 0.54 -3.32 17.05
N ILE A 275 -0.74 -3.46 17.37
CA ILE A 275 -1.59 -4.55 16.91
C ILE A 275 -2.49 -3.99 15.81
N GLU A 276 -2.57 -4.68 14.68
CA GLU A 276 -3.49 -4.38 13.60
C GLU A 276 -4.60 -5.42 13.56
N ALA A 277 -5.84 -4.99 13.41
CA ALA A 277 -6.97 -5.91 13.30
C ALA A 277 -7.12 -6.35 11.83
N LEU A 278 -7.06 -7.65 11.59
CA LEU A 278 -7.37 -8.28 10.31
C LEU A 278 -8.72 -8.96 10.42
N TYR A 279 -9.71 -8.49 9.66
CA TYR A 279 -11.01 -9.14 9.52
C TYR A 279 -10.98 -10.05 8.30
N VAL A 280 -11.45 -11.29 8.46
CA VAL A 280 -11.37 -12.33 7.42
C VAL A 280 -12.73 -13.00 7.25
N THR A 281 -13.13 -13.28 6.00
CA THR A 281 -14.32 -14.10 5.73
C THR A 281 -14.12 -15.53 6.21
N PRO A 282 -15.10 -16.17 6.88
CA PRO A 282 -14.94 -17.52 7.43
C PRO A 282 -14.48 -18.58 6.42
N ASN A 283 -14.99 -18.52 5.18
CA ASN A 283 -14.63 -19.44 4.10
C ASN A 283 -13.11 -19.49 3.81
N LEU A 284 -12.38 -18.39 4.03
CA LEU A 284 -10.93 -18.37 3.83
C LEU A 284 -10.21 -19.22 4.87
N LEU A 285 -10.73 -19.33 6.10
CA LEU A 285 -10.11 -20.14 7.15
C LEU A 285 -10.35 -21.64 6.96
N ASP A 286 -11.52 -22.03 6.48
CA ASP A 286 -11.82 -23.45 6.18
C ASP A 286 -10.90 -24.01 5.09
N ASN A 287 -10.52 -23.15 4.14
CA ASN A 287 -9.63 -23.50 3.03
C ASN A 287 -8.14 -23.39 3.38
N VAL A 288 -7.79 -22.78 4.52
CA VAL A 288 -6.41 -22.67 5.00
C VAL A 288 -6.16 -23.78 6.00
N LYS A 289 -5.38 -24.80 5.60
CA LYS A 289 -4.68 -25.64 6.57
C LYS A 289 -3.68 -24.75 7.30
N LEU A 290 -4.08 -24.18 8.44
CA LEU A 290 -3.18 -23.46 9.32
C LEU A 290 -2.15 -24.48 9.80
N ASP A 291 -0.96 -24.46 9.22
CA ASP A 291 0.20 -25.19 9.75
C ASP A 291 0.42 -24.66 11.17
N LYS A 292 0.03 -25.46 12.17
CA LYS A 292 0.14 -25.13 13.59
C LYS A 292 1.58 -24.85 14.04
N GLU A 293 2.57 -25.06 13.18
CA GLU A 293 3.99 -24.76 13.42
C GLU A 293 4.45 -23.36 12.95
N ALA A 294 3.66 -22.64 12.15
CA ALA A 294 4.06 -21.33 11.59
C ALA A 294 3.94 -20.15 12.58
N CYS A 295 3.53 -20.41 13.82
CA CYS A 295 3.41 -19.39 14.88
C CYS A 295 4.77 -18.91 15.43
N TYR A 296 5.89 -19.49 14.98
CA TYR A 296 7.22 -18.97 15.24
C TYR A 296 7.82 -18.34 13.98
N GLN A 297 7.89 -17.01 14.01
CA GLN A 297 8.75 -16.12 13.21
C GLN A 297 9.50 -16.79 12.04
N SER A 298 8.87 -16.88 10.86
CA SER A 298 9.64 -16.90 9.62
C SER A 298 9.84 -15.45 9.19
N GLU A 299 11.04 -14.94 9.49
CA GLU A 299 11.47 -13.58 9.17
C GLU A 299 11.48 -13.33 7.65
N LEU A 300 10.38 -12.85 7.08
CA LEU A 300 10.43 -12.07 5.84
C LEU A 300 11.00 -10.68 6.20
N LYS A 301 12.33 -10.56 6.13
CA LYS A 301 13.02 -9.28 6.33
C LYS A 301 12.84 -8.39 5.11
N PHE A 302 12.08 -7.32 5.29
CA PHE A 302 12.00 -6.21 4.35
C PHE A 302 13.23 -5.33 4.52
N VAL A 303 14.03 -5.18 3.45
CA VAL A 303 15.05 -4.13 3.34
C VAL A 303 14.41 -2.86 2.81
#